data_AF-A0A521X7H4-F1
#
_entry.id   AF-A0A521X7H4-F1
#
_cell.length_a   1.000
_cell.length_b   1.000
_cell.length_c   1.000
_cell.angle_alpha   90.00
_cell.angle_beta   90.00
_cell.angle_gamma   90.00
#
_symmetry.space_group_name_H-M   'P 1'
#
loop_
_entity.id
_entity.type
_entity.pdbx_description
1 polymer ?
#
loop_
_entity_poly.entity_id
_entity_poly.type
_entity_poly.pdbx_seq_one_letter_code
_entity_poly.pdbx_strand_id
1 'polypeptide(L)'
;MVALTERRDGRARRRTAVRLRVVEGQPLPRVRRDMLPDWAEYRDTGCEFAPSCLRCPLRRCKEDVEPAGPASVHARDREIVALRQRHRVPIDMLAGTYGLTRRSIFRILSERRS
;
A
#
# COMPACT_ATOMS: atom_id res chain seq x y z
N MET A 1 0.73 46.64 15.51
CA MET A 1 0.04 45.34 15.66
C MET A 1 0.75 44.33 14.76
N VAL A 2 1.19 43.23 15.35
CA VAL A 2 2.22 42.29 14.83
C VAL A 2 1.73 41.48 13.62
N ALA A 3 2.68 41.22 12.71
CA ALA A 3 2.56 40.38 11.52
C ALA A 3 2.17 38.92 11.78
N LEU A 4 1.43 38.30 10.86
CA LEU A 4 1.47 36.86 10.64
C LEU A 4 1.51 36.56 9.13
N THR A 5 2.70 36.18 8.67
CA THR A 5 2.96 35.64 7.35
C THR A 5 2.50 34.18 7.32
N GLU A 6 1.43 33.88 6.59
CA GLU A 6 1.01 32.49 6.39
C GLU A 6 1.91 31.82 5.36
N ARG A 7 2.92 31.10 5.88
CA ARG A 7 3.77 30.20 5.11
C ARG A 7 2.91 29.08 4.53
N ARG A 8 2.60 29.19 3.24
CA ARG A 8 2.02 28.11 2.44
C ARG A 8 3.10 27.06 2.15
N ASP A 9 3.35 26.15 3.08
CA ASP A 9 4.15 24.94 2.81
C ASP A 9 3.31 23.89 2.08
N GLY A 10 2.92 24.24 0.86
CA GLY A 10 2.29 23.34 -0.10
C GLY A 10 3.34 22.43 -0.74
N ARG A 11 3.84 21.42 -0.01
CA ARG A 11 4.70 20.38 -0.60
C ARG A 11 3.86 19.40 -1.40
N ALA A 12 3.46 19.83 -2.60
CA ALA A 12 2.85 18.99 -3.62
C ALA A 12 3.76 17.77 -3.87
N ARG A 13 3.30 16.57 -3.48
CA ARG A 13 3.96 15.33 -3.86
C ARG A 13 3.84 15.22 -5.37
N ARG A 14 4.94 15.48 -6.07
CA ARG A 14 5.06 15.26 -7.51
C ARG A 14 4.63 13.82 -7.77
N ARG A 15 3.49 13.65 -8.47
CA ARG A 15 3.20 12.38 -9.15
C ARG A 15 4.36 12.22 -10.12
N THR A 16 5.33 11.39 -9.78
CA THR A 16 6.41 11.05 -10.71
C THR A 16 5.71 10.32 -11.84
N ALA A 17 5.41 11.04 -12.92
CA ALA A 17 4.95 10.43 -14.14
C ALA A 17 6.07 9.48 -14.56
N VAL A 18 5.84 8.18 -14.39
CA VAL A 18 6.75 7.17 -14.93
C VAL A 18 6.63 7.31 -16.44
N ARG A 19 7.55 8.06 -17.05
CA ARG A 19 7.74 8.05 -18.50
C ARG A 19 8.24 6.66 -18.83
N LEU A 20 7.33 5.77 -19.22
CA LEU A 20 7.69 4.55 -19.93
C LEU A 20 8.44 5.00 -21.19
N ARG A 21 9.75 4.84 -21.18
CA ARG A 21 10.55 4.96 -22.40
C ARG A 21 10.32 3.68 -23.18
N VAL A 22 9.44 3.73 -24.17
CA VAL A 22 9.41 2.69 -25.19
C VAL A 22 10.68 2.88 -26.01
N VAL A 23 11.66 2.01 -25.77
CA VAL A 23 12.87 1.98 -26.59
C VAL A 23 12.52 1.16 -27.83
N GLU A 24 12.05 1.83 -28.88
CA GLU A 24 11.81 1.17 -30.16
C GLU A 24 13.18 0.82 -30.78
N GLY A 25 13.39 -0.47 -31.07
CA GLY A 25 14.54 -0.94 -31.85
C GLY A 25 15.76 -1.45 -31.06
N GLN A 26 15.73 -1.52 -29.73
CA GLN A 26 16.75 -2.29 -29.00
C GLN A 26 16.34 -3.76 -28.89
N PRO A 27 17.20 -4.72 -29.28
CA PRO A 27 16.91 -6.13 -29.08
C PRO A 27 16.82 -6.39 -27.57
N LEU A 28 15.66 -6.88 -27.11
CA LEU A 28 15.50 -7.35 -25.74
C LEU A 28 16.56 -8.42 -25.45
N PRO A 29 17.13 -8.46 -24.24
CA PRO A 29 18.04 -9.52 -23.87
C PRO A 29 17.37 -10.88 -24.10
N ARG A 30 18.11 -11.83 -24.70
CA ARG A 30 17.59 -13.18 -24.95
C ARG A 30 17.37 -13.87 -23.60
N VAL A 31 16.12 -13.86 -23.14
CA VAL A 31 15.65 -14.65 -22.01
C VAL A 31 15.28 -16.04 -22.50
N ARG A 32 15.34 -17.04 -21.61
CA ARG A 32 14.82 -18.37 -21.96
C ARG A 32 13.32 -18.28 -22.26
N ARG A 33 12.84 -19.12 -23.17
CA ARG A 33 11.46 -19.09 -23.66
C ARG A 33 10.42 -19.27 -22.54
N ASP A 34 10.72 -20.10 -21.55
CA ASP A 34 9.89 -20.36 -20.36
C ASP A 34 9.75 -19.15 -19.42
N MET A 35 10.58 -18.11 -19.58
CA MET A 35 10.49 -16.89 -18.78
C MET A 35 9.57 -15.84 -19.42
N LEU A 36 9.11 -16.05 -20.65
CA LEU A 36 8.18 -15.15 -21.32
C LEU A 36 6.74 -15.44 -20.84
N PRO A 37 5.89 -14.40 -20.68
CA PRO A 37 4.49 -14.55 -20.28
C PRO A 37 3.69 -15.52 -21.15
N ASP A 38 4.01 -15.60 -22.45
CA ASP A 38 3.35 -16.48 -23.41
C ASP A 38 3.44 -17.97 -23.03
N TRP A 39 4.43 -18.34 -22.20
CA TRP A 39 4.67 -19.71 -21.72
C TRP A 39 4.35 -19.86 -20.23
N ALA A 40 3.82 -18.81 -19.59
CA ALA A 40 3.35 -18.88 -18.22
C ALA A 40 1.92 -19.43 -18.18
N GLU A 41 1.71 -20.47 -17.36
CA GLU A 41 0.37 -20.95 -17.06
C GLU A 41 -0.33 -20.02 -16.06
N TYR A 42 -1.19 -19.14 -16.56
CA TYR A 42 -2.06 -18.32 -15.72
C TYR A 42 -3.28 -19.14 -15.29
N ARG A 43 -3.22 -19.76 -14.10
CA ARG A 43 -4.35 -20.50 -13.53
C ARG A 43 -5.41 -19.54 -13.01
N ASP A 44 -6.61 -19.61 -13.59
CA ASP A 44 -7.78 -18.91 -13.06
C ASP A 44 -8.50 -19.80 -12.04
N THR A 45 -8.11 -19.70 -10.78
CA THR A 45 -8.79 -20.38 -9.66
C THR A 45 -9.91 -19.55 -9.04
N GLY A 46 -10.10 -18.31 -9.48
CA GLY A 46 -11.02 -17.38 -8.85
C GLY A 46 -10.72 -17.09 -7.37
N CYS A 47 -11.76 -16.70 -6.63
CA CYS A 47 -11.72 -16.41 -5.18
C CYS A 47 -13.04 -16.85 -4.49
N GLU A 48 -13.24 -16.50 -3.22
CA GLU A 48 -14.44 -16.84 -2.44
C GLU A 48 -15.76 -16.32 -3.03
N PHE A 49 -15.71 -15.32 -3.93
CA PHE A 49 -16.90 -14.77 -4.58
C PHE A 49 -17.22 -15.41 -5.93
N ALA A 50 -16.25 -16.03 -6.60
CA ALA A 50 -16.44 -16.66 -7.91
C ALA A 50 -15.32 -17.67 -8.22
N PRO A 51 -15.64 -18.86 -8.79
CA PRO A 51 -14.64 -19.89 -9.10
C PRO A 51 -13.71 -19.53 -10.28
N SER A 52 -13.98 -18.43 -10.98
CA SER A 52 -13.15 -17.90 -12.07
C SER A 52 -13.30 -16.38 -12.12
N CYS A 53 -12.17 -15.67 -12.20
CA CYS A 53 -12.10 -14.21 -12.29
C CYS A 53 -12.88 -13.67 -13.50
N LEU A 54 -12.89 -14.42 -14.61
CA LEU A 54 -13.59 -14.05 -15.84
C LEU A 54 -15.13 -14.16 -15.75
N ARG A 55 -15.66 -14.75 -14.68
CA ARG A 55 -17.10 -14.92 -14.44
C ARG A 55 -17.56 -14.22 -13.16
N CYS A 56 -16.73 -13.33 -12.62
CA CYS A 56 -17.02 -12.66 -11.36
C CYS A 56 -18.21 -11.70 -11.51
N PRO A 57 -19.26 -11.78 -10.65
CA PRO A 57 -20.42 -10.90 -10.72
C PRO A 57 -20.15 -9.51 -10.10
N LEU A 58 -19.01 -9.33 -9.43
CA LEU A 58 -18.69 -8.09 -8.74
C LEU A 58 -18.35 -6.97 -9.74
N ARG A 59 -18.89 -5.77 -9.52
CA ARG A 59 -18.56 -4.57 -10.31
C ARG A 59 -17.12 -4.08 -10.12
N ARG A 60 -16.48 -4.45 -8.99
CA ARG A 60 -15.08 -4.14 -8.67
C ARG A 60 -14.47 -5.36 -8.00
N CYS A 61 -13.27 -5.75 -8.42
CA CYS A 61 -12.58 -6.88 -7.80
C CYS A 61 -12.21 -6.55 -6.35
N LYS A 62 -12.31 -7.53 -5.46
CA LYS A 62 -11.85 -7.41 -4.07
C LYS A 62 -10.34 -7.16 -3.96
N GLU A 63 -9.57 -7.59 -4.96
CA GLU A 63 -8.13 -7.39 -5.04
C GLU A 63 -7.78 -6.03 -5.67
N ASP A 64 -8.73 -5.39 -6.37
CA ASP A 64 -8.59 -4.03 -6.91
C ASP A 64 -8.89 -2.95 -5.86
N VAL A 65 -8.87 -3.33 -4.57
CA VAL A 65 -8.91 -2.35 -3.49
C VAL A 65 -7.59 -1.61 -3.53
N GLU A 66 -7.64 -0.32 -3.86
CA GLU A 66 -6.45 0.51 -3.76
C GLU A 66 -5.91 0.38 -2.34
N PRO A 67 -4.62 0.00 -2.16
CA PRO A 67 -4.04 -0.03 -0.84
C PRO A 67 -4.27 1.36 -0.28
N ALA A 68 -4.95 1.40 0.87
CA ALA A 68 -5.36 2.63 1.49
C ALA A 68 -4.13 3.54 1.48
N GLY A 69 -4.20 4.66 0.74
CA GLY A 69 -3.01 5.40 0.35
C GLY A 69 -2.17 5.82 1.57
N PRO A 70 -0.91 6.24 1.40
CA PRO A 70 0.00 6.50 2.52
C PRO A 70 -0.61 7.41 3.61
N ALA A 71 -1.52 8.32 3.25
CA ALA A 71 -2.26 9.13 4.20
C ALA A 71 -3.08 8.33 5.22
N SER A 72 -3.78 7.27 4.78
CA SER A 72 -4.60 6.41 5.66
C SER A 72 -3.75 5.54 6.59
N VAL A 73 -2.63 4.98 6.07
CA VAL A 73 -1.66 4.23 6.87
C VAL A 73 -1.05 5.16 7.92
N HIS A 74 -0.67 6.39 7.56
CA HIS A 74 -0.15 7.37 8.51
C HIS A 74 -1.19 7.80 9.54
N ALA A 75 -2.47 7.89 9.19
CA ALA A 75 -3.53 8.22 10.13
C ALA A 75 -3.70 7.11 11.18
N ARG A 76 -3.79 5.86 10.73
CA ARG A 76 -3.86 4.68 11.61
C ARG A 76 -2.64 4.59 12.52
N ASP A 77 -1.44 4.74 11.96
CA ASP A 77 -0.20 4.62 12.73
C ASP A 77 -0.08 5.72 13.80
N ARG A 78 -0.57 6.94 13.52
CA ARG A 78 -0.67 8.02 14.52
C ARG A 78 -1.66 7.69 15.63
N GLU A 79 -2.79 7.10 15.28
CA GLU A 79 -3.80 6.66 16.25
C GLU A 79 -3.25 5.58 17.18
N ILE A 80 -2.58 4.57 16.64
CA ILE A 80 -1.91 3.50 17.40
C ILE A 80 -0.91 4.10 18.41
N VAL A 81 -0.13 5.09 17.98
CA VAL A 81 0.84 5.79 18.85
C VAL A 81 0.10 6.59 19.93
N ALA A 82 -0.97 7.31 19.58
CA ALA A 82 -1.75 8.10 20.54
C ALA A 82 -2.41 7.20 21.60
N LEU A 83 -3.00 6.07 21.20
CA LEU A 83 -3.59 5.09 22.12
C LEU A 83 -2.55 4.52 23.07
N ARG A 84 -1.35 4.20 22.55
CA ARG A 84 -0.25 3.69 23.37
C ARG A 84 0.24 4.73 24.37
N GLN A 85 0.36 5.99 23.97
CA GLN A 85 0.89 7.07 24.82
C GLN A 85 -0.13 7.54 25.87
N ARG A 86 -1.39 7.75 25.46
CA ARG A 86 -2.43 8.31 26.33
C ARG A 86 -3.07 7.29 27.26
N HIS A 87 -3.31 6.08 26.75
CA HIS A 87 -4.10 5.07 27.45
C HIS A 87 -3.29 3.82 27.83
N ARG A 88 -2.00 3.75 27.46
CA ARG A 88 -1.11 2.60 27.71
C ARG A 88 -1.70 1.25 27.26
N VAL A 89 -2.52 1.27 26.20
CA VAL A 89 -3.19 0.07 25.66
C VAL A 89 -2.14 -1.03 25.38
N PRO A 90 -2.39 -2.29 25.79
CA PRO A 90 -1.47 -3.39 25.55
C PRO A 90 -1.29 -3.67 24.05
N ILE A 91 -0.10 -4.12 23.68
CA ILE A 91 0.30 -4.35 22.28
C ILE A 91 -0.59 -5.41 21.62
N ASP A 92 -1.00 -6.42 22.38
CA ASP A 92 -1.85 -7.50 21.87
C ASP A 92 -3.25 -7.01 21.52
N MET A 93 -3.81 -6.08 22.30
CA MET A 93 -5.08 -5.46 21.93
C MET A 93 -4.93 -4.57 20.70
N LEU A 94 -3.85 -3.78 20.59
CA LEU A 94 -3.61 -2.97 19.39
C LEU A 94 -3.44 -3.86 18.14
N ALA A 95 -2.72 -4.98 18.26
CA ALA A 95 -2.55 -5.95 17.18
C ALA A 95 -3.91 -6.53 16.73
N GLY A 96 -4.73 -6.97 17.69
CA GLY A 96 -6.05 -7.53 17.42
C GLY A 96 -7.00 -6.51 16.78
N THR A 97 -7.12 -5.31 17.36
CA THR A 97 -8.05 -4.26 16.88
C THR A 97 -7.74 -3.82 15.45
N TYR A 98 -6.46 -3.70 15.10
CA TYR A 98 -6.04 -3.20 13.79
C TYR A 98 -5.69 -4.30 12.77
N GLY A 99 -5.85 -5.57 13.13
CA GLY A 99 -5.47 -6.71 12.26
C GLY A 99 -3.98 -6.72 11.90
N LEU A 100 -3.12 -6.24 12.81
CA LEU A 100 -1.68 -6.13 12.60
C LEU A 100 -0.92 -7.15 13.44
N THR A 101 0.25 -7.56 12.93
CA THR A 101 1.16 -8.38 13.74
C THR A 101 1.81 -7.55 14.85
N ARG A 102 2.24 -8.20 15.94
CA ARG A 102 3.03 -7.54 17.01
C ARG A 102 4.25 -6.81 16.46
N ARG A 103 4.95 -7.42 15.49
CA ARG A 103 6.11 -6.82 14.80
C ARG A 103 5.74 -5.51 14.10
N SER A 104 4.60 -5.45 13.42
CA SER A 104 4.11 -4.23 12.76
C SER A 104 3.84 -3.12 13.79
N ILE A 105 3.22 -3.45 14.93
CA ILE A 105 2.98 -2.49 16.02
C ILE A 105 4.30 -1.96 16.59
N PHE A 106 5.27 -2.83 16.89
CA PHE A 106 6.58 -2.41 17.39
C PHE A 106 7.30 -1.48 16.42
N ARG A 107 7.27 -1.78 15.11
CA ARG A 107 7.84 -0.94 14.06
C ARG A 107 7.23 0.45 14.05
N ILE A 108 5.90 0.54 14.09
CA ILE A 108 5.17 1.83 14.14
C ILE A 108 5.59 2.64 15.38
N LEU A 109 5.73 1.99 16.53
CA LEU A 109 6.14 2.65 17.77
C LEU A 109 7.62 3.06 17.78
N SER A 110 8.51 2.36 17.07
CA SER A 110 9.94 2.72 16.97
C SER A 110 10.19 3.87 16.02
N GLU A 111 9.49 3.93 14.88
CA GLU A 111 9.65 4.98 13.86
C GLU A 111 9.26 6.38 14.35
N ARG A 112 8.54 6.48 15.48
CA ARG A 112 8.10 7.75 16.09
C ARG A 112 8.90 8.17 17.33
N ARG A 113 9.89 7.36 17.73
CA ARG A 113 10.78 7.65 18.86
C ARG A 113 12.09 8.33 18.45
N SER A 114 12.45 8.31 17.16
CA SER A 114 13.58 9.03 16.55
C SER A 114 13.16 10.40 16.04
#